data_AF-A0A0R1U8J5-F1
#
_entry.id   AF-A0A0R1U8J5-F1
#
_cell.length_a   1.000
_cell.length_b   1.000
_cell.length_c   1.000
_cell.angle_alpha   90.00
_cell.angle_beta   90.00
_cell.angle_gamma   90.00
#
_symmetry.space_group_name_H-M   'P 1'
#
loop_
_entity.id
_entity.type
_entity.pdbx_description
1 polymer ?
#
loop_
_entity_poly.entity_id
_entity_poly.type
_entity_poly.pdbx_seq_one_letter_code
_entity_poly.pdbx_strand_id
1 'polypeptide(L)'
;MIASGIILSELRTNAHLTKEKIMTNKITGVDGPITGWLDGHTYLIGLMAYPIRHSMSPTMHNNAFAKLGLNYAYLCFEIGNDKLEGAVNAIRTLDMRGSNVSMPNKKEVIKYLDKLSPASKMCDAVNTIVNDNGVLTGYTTDGIGFVQALKDEGIEIRIKL
;
A
#
# COMPACT_ATOMS: atom_id res chain seq x y z
N MET A 1 -8.11 -0.61 -8.52
CA MET A 1 -7.57 0.75 -8.28
C MET A 1 -7.73 1.24 -6.83
N ILE A 2 -8.35 0.50 -5.89
CA ILE A 2 -8.78 1.06 -4.59
C ILE A 2 -7.85 0.72 -3.41
N ALA A 3 -7.03 -0.33 -3.51
CA ALA A 3 -6.08 -0.73 -2.45
C ALA A 3 -5.06 0.38 -2.10
N SER A 4 -4.85 1.30 -3.05
CA SER A 4 -3.98 2.47 -2.95
C SER A 4 -4.66 3.70 -2.32
N GLY A 5 -5.99 3.77 -2.43
CA GLY A 5 -6.78 4.94 -2.08
C GLY A 5 -6.83 5.20 -0.58
N ILE A 6 -6.88 4.15 0.25
CA ILE A 6 -6.96 4.28 1.72
C ILE A 6 -5.64 4.82 2.28
N ILE A 7 -4.50 4.25 1.85
CA ILE A 7 -3.19 4.76 2.25
C ILE A 7 -3.07 6.22 1.79
N LEU A 8 -3.34 6.51 0.51
CA LEU A 8 -3.25 7.89 -0.01
C LEU A 8 -4.24 8.87 0.65
N SER A 9 -5.46 8.43 1.00
CA SER A 9 -6.47 9.29 1.63
C SER A 9 -6.09 9.66 3.06
N GLU A 10 -5.47 8.74 3.80
CA GLU A 10 -4.96 9.05 5.14
C GLU A 10 -3.65 9.85 5.11
N LEU A 11 -2.86 9.72 4.04
CA LEU A 11 -1.64 10.52 3.85
C LEU A 11 -1.93 12.00 3.57
N ARG A 12 -3.09 12.32 2.97
CA ARG A 12 -3.49 13.72 2.70
C ARG A 12 -3.76 14.52 3.96
N THR A 13 -4.04 13.88 5.09
CA THR A 13 -4.40 14.57 6.33
C THR A 13 -3.18 15.11 7.09
N ASN A 14 -1.95 14.65 6.76
CA ASN A 14 -0.73 14.96 7.52
C ASN A 14 0.42 15.59 6.71
N ALA A 15 0.22 15.95 5.43
CA ALA A 15 1.30 16.46 4.58
C ALA A 15 1.47 17.99 4.67
N HIS A 16 2.18 18.47 5.69
CA HIS A 16 2.88 19.76 5.67
C HIS A 16 4.37 19.52 5.40
N LEU A 17 4.75 19.30 4.14
CA LEU A 17 6.17 19.26 3.75
C LEU A 17 6.43 20.18 2.56
N THR A 18 7.44 21.02 2.77
CA THR A 18 7.87 22.15 1.94
C THR A 18 8.42 21.71 0.60
N LYS A 19 8.05 22.45 -0.45
CA LYS A 19 8.53 22.25 -1.82
C LYS A 19 10.01 22.59 -1.94
N GLU A 20 10.90 21.60 -1.88
CA GLU A 20 12.26 21.74 -2.40
C GLU A 20 12.45 20.92 -3.69
N LYS A 21 13.26 21.49 -4.58
CA LYS A 21 13.39 21.12 -5.99
C LYS A 21 14.31 19.90 -6.13
N ILE A 22 13.75 18.75 -6.50
CA ILE A 22 14.47 17.48 -6.69
C ILE A 22 15.51 17.62 -7.83
N MET A 23 16.79 17.39 -7.52
CA MET A 23 17.91 17.29 -8.48
C MET A 23 18.10 15.85 -8.96
N THR A 24 18.45 15.67 -10.23
CA THR A 24 18.57 14.37 -10.92
C THR A 24 20.04 13.97 -11.12
N ASN A 25 20.55 12.91 -10.48
CA ASN A 25 21.95 12.45 -10.66
C ASN A 25 22.07 10.93 -10.86
N LYS A 26 22.63 10.50 -12.02
CA LYS A 26 22.65 9.12 -12.57
C LYS A 26 23.44 8.09 -11.74
N ILE A 27 22.78 6.99 -11.33
CA ILE A 27 23.39 5.76 -10.78
C ILE A 27 23.51 4.73 -11.91
N THR A 28 24.68 4.12 -12.08
CA THR A 28 24.95 3.06 -13.07
C THR A 28 24.07 1.84 -12.84
N GLY A 29 23.31 1.42 -13.87
CA GLY A 29 22.37 0.28 -13.83
C GLY A 29 20.89 0.66 -13.73
N VAL A 30 20.57 1.96 -13.68
CA VAL A 30 19.20 2.49 -13.65
C VAL A 30 18.95 3.35 -14.89
N ASP A 31 18.23 2.82 -15.89
CA ASP A 31 17.82 3.60 -17.06
C ASP A 31 16.52 4.37 -16.77
N GLY A 32 16.65 5.60 -16.27
CA GLY A 32 15.55 6.52 -16.01
C GLY A 32 16.02 7.80 -15.28
N PRO A 33 15.20 8.86 -15.16
CA PRO A 33 15.52 9.99 -14.30
C PRO A 33 15.51 9.52 -12.84
N ILE A 34 16.70 9.36 -12.30
CA ILE A 34 17.04 9.25 -10.88
C ILE A 34 16.40 10.42 -10.17
N THR A 35 15.36 10.12 -9.44
CA THR A 35 14.72 11.06 -8.55
C THR A 35 15.57 11.09 -7.27
N GLY A 36 16.36 12.15 -7.08
CA GLY A 36 17.01 12.46 -5.79
C GLY A 36 15.99 12.88 -4.73
N TRP A 37 14.87 12.18 -4.64
CA TRP A 37 13.75 12.48 -3.76
C TRP A 37 13.63 11.53 -2.58
N LEU A 38 14.38 10.42 -2.60
CA LEU A 38 14.50 9.54 -1.45
C LEU A 38 15.58 10.11 -0.54
N ASP A 39 15.24 10.30 0.72
CA ASP A 39 16.11 10.81 1.76
C ASP A 39 15.86 10.07 3.09
N GLY A 40 16.51 10.50 4.16
CA GLY A 40 16.32 9.91 5.49
C GLY A 40 14.93 10.10 6.09
N HIS A 41 14.05 10.88 5.44
CA HIS A 41 12.67 11.13 5.87
C HIS A 41 11.64 10.35 5.03
N THR A 42 12.06 9.59 4.03
CA THR A 42 11.15 8.79 3.19
C THR A 42 10.53 7.66 3.99
N TYR A 43 9.19 7.56 3.97
CA TYR A 43 8.48 6.41 4.50
C TYR A 43 8.36 5.27 3.48
N LEU A 44 8.49 4.04 3.95
CA LEU A 44 8.32 2.83 3.13
C LEU A 44 6.87 2.32 3.20
N ILE A 45 6.35 1.93 2.03
CA ILE A 45 5.12 1.13 1.88
C ILE A 45 5.49 -0.18 1.18
N GLY A 46 5.03 -1.29 1.74
CA GLY A 46 5.29 -2.62 1.21
C GLY A 46 4.19 -3.19 0.31
N LEU A 47 4.51 -4.29 -0.36
CA LEU A 47 3.58 -5.24 -0.95
C LEU A 47 4.07 -6.66 -0.65
N MET A 48 3.34 -7.40 0.17
CA MET A 48 3.71 -8.75 0.62
C MET A 48 2.84 -9.81 -0.05
N ALA A 49 3.46 -10.64 -0.88
CA ALA A 49 2.81 -11.75 -1.57
C ALA A 49 3.84 -12.70 -2.17
N TYR A 50 3.40 -13.87 -2.66
CA TYR A 50 4.27 -14.81 -3.35
C TYR A 50 3.51 -15.59 -4.43
N PRO A 51 4.00 -15.64 -5.69
CA PRO A 51 5.05 -14.80 -6.28
C PRO A 51 4.56 -13.36 -6.53
N ILE A 52 5.45 -12.35 -6.57
CA ILE A 52 5.00 -10.94 -6.69
C ILE A 52 5.84 -10.00 -7.56
N ARG A 53 7.02 -10.40 -8.03
CA ARG A 53 7.92 -9.49 -8.78
C ARG A 53 7.38 -8.99 -10.13
N HIS A 54 6.32 -9.61 -10.65
CA HIS A 54 5.61 -9.18 -11.85
C HIS A 54 4.59 -8.05 -11.59
N SER A 55 4.38 -7.66 -10.33
CA SER A 55 3.38 -6.65 -9.97
C SER A 55 3.69 -5.28 -10.56
N MET A 56 2.67 -4.64 -11.13
CA MET A 56 2.74 -3.25 -11.58
C MET A 56 2.49 -2.23 -10.46
N SER A 57 2.10 -2.68 -9.26
CA SER A 57 1.81 -1.78 -8.12
C SER A 57 3.00 -0.89 -7.75
N PRO A 58 4.26 -1.36 -7.65
CA PRO A 58 5.39 -0.49 -7.36
C PRO A 58 5.54 0.66 -8.36
N THR A 59 5.46 0.39 -9.66
CA THR A 59 5.52 1.43 -10.71
C THR A 59 4.38 2.43 -10.57
N MET A 60 3.15 1.94 -10.39
CA MET A 60 1.95 2.78 -10.25
C MET A 60 2.06 3.71 -9.04
N HIS A 61 2.41 3.17 -7.87
CA HIS A 61 2.45 3.92 -6.62
C HIS A 61 3.61 4.93 -6.57
N ASN A 62 4.82 4.53 -6.97
CA ASN A 62 5.96 5.44 -6.99
C ASN A 62 5.72 6.62 -7.96
N ASN A 63 5.11 6.38 -9.12
CA ASN A 63 4.71 7.46 -10.03
C ASN A 63 3.66 8.39 -9.41
N ALA A 64 2.67 7.85 -8.69
CA ALA A 64 1.67 8.66 -7.99
C ALA A 64 2.29 9.52 -6.88
N PHE A 65 3.17 8.94 -6.07
CA PHE A 65 3.92 9.65 -5.03
C PHE A 65 4.75 10.79 -5.63
N ALA A 66 5.49 10.53 -6.71
CA ALA A 66 6.31 11.54 -7.38
C ALA A 66 5.44 12.68 -7.95
N LYS A 67 4.31 12.33 -8.58
CA LYS A 67 3.37 13.31 -9.13
C LYS A 67 2.73 14.19 -8.06
N LEU A 68 2.48 13.63 -6.87
CA LEU A 68 1.84 14.31 -5.74
C LEU A 68 2.84 14.99 -4.79
N GLY A 69 4.15 14.82 -4.97
CA GLY A 69 5.17 15.35 -4.08
C GLY A 69 5.17 14.69 -2.69
N LEU A 70 4.78 13.41 -2.62
CA LEU A 70 4.73 12.65 -1.36
C LEU A 70 6.05 11.91 -1.17
N ASN A 71 6.72 12.10 -0.02
CA ASN A 71 8.00 11.46 0.29
C ASN A 71 7.83 9.99 0.74
N TYR A 72 7.50 9.12 -0.21
CA TYR A 72 7.24 7.70 0.01
C TYR A 72 7.92 6.84 -1.05
N ALA A 73 8.35 5.65 -0.64
CA ALA A 73 8.77 4.58 -1.55
C ALA A 73 7.82 3.39 -1.45
N TYR A 74 7.49 2.79 -2.59
CA TYR A 74 6.73 1.53 -2.67
C TYR A 74 7.60 0.40 -3.19
N LEU A 75 7.73 -0.69 -2.42
CA LEU A 75 8.49 -1.88 -2.80
C LEU A 75 7.68 -3.16 -2.63
N CYS A 76 8.00 -4.20 -3.41
CA CYS A 76 7.40 -5.52 -3.29
C CYS A 76 8.36 -6.53 -2.66
N PHE A 77 7.81 -7.44 -1.85
CA PHE A 77 8.53 -8.44 -1.09
C PHE A 77 7.89 -9.81 -1.29
N GLU A 78 8.70 -10.79 -1.68
CA GLU A 78 8.30 -12.18 -1.85
C GLU A 78 8.12 -12.87 -0.49
N ILE A 79 6.91 -12.77 0.04
CA ILE A 79 6.51 -13.24 1.36
C ILE A 79 5.33 -14.18 1.20
N GLY A 80 5.51 -15.44 1.59
CA GLY A 80 4.42 -16.40 1.80
C GLY A 80 4.01 -16.45 3.28
N ASN A 81 3.07 -17.34 3.60
CA ASN A 81 2.57 -17.53 4.97
C ASN A 81 3.68 -17.90 5.96
N ASP A 82 4.73 -18.59 5.52
CA ASP A 82 5.89 -19.02 6.31
C ASP A 82 6.72 -17.85 6.88
N LYS A 83 6.71 -16.70 6.20
CA LYS A 83 7.46 -15.50 6.59
C LYS A 83 6.56 -14.35 7.05
N LEU A 84 5.24 -14.56 7.02
CA LEU A 84 4.26 -13.49 7.13
C LEU A 84 4.28 -12.83 8.51
N GLU A 85 4.40 -13.58 9.59
CA GLU A 85 4.49 -13.04 10.96
C GLU A 85 5.69 -12.08 11.10
N GLY A 86 6.88 -12.55 10.69
CA GLY A 86 8.09 -11.72 10.74
C GLY A 86 7.98 -10.47 9.86
N ALA A 87 7.36 -10.60 8.68
CA ALA A 87 7.14 -9.47 7.77
C ALA A 87 6.16 -8.44 8.36
N VAL A 88 5.07 -8.87 9.02
CA VAL A 88 4.13 -7.97 9.69
C VAL A 88 4.78 -7.29 10.90
N ASN A 89 5.59 -8.01 11.68
CA ASN A 89 6.34 -7.43 12.78
C ASN A 89 7.35 -6.38 12.30
N ALA A 90 7.98 -6.60 11.15
CA ALA A 90 8.90 -5.64 10.54
C ALA A 90 8.21 -4.31 10.16
N ILE A 91 6.90 -4.30 9.87
CA ILE A 91 6.13 -3.06 9.65
C ILE A 91 6.25 -2.15 10.87
N ARG A 92 6.15 -2.70 12.09
CA ARG A 92 6.29 -1.95 13.34
C ARG A 92 7.75 -1.59 13.60
N THR A 93 8.66 -2.55 13.49
CA THR A 93 10.09 -2.37 13.80
C THR A 93 10.76 -1.32 12.93
N LEU A 94 10.38 -1.24 11.66
CA LEU A 94 10.96 -0.31 10.68
C LEU A 94 10.15 0.98 10.52
N ASP A 95 9.11 1.16 11.34
CA ASP A 95 8.16 2.27 11.23
C ASP A 95 7.63 2.49 9.80
N MET A 96 7.29 1.39 9.14
CA MET A 96 6.69 1.44 7.80
C MET A 96 5.29 2.04 7.90
N ARG A 97 4.89 2.86 6.92
CA ARG A 97 3.54 3.43 6.90
C ARG A 97 2.46 2.36 6.73
N GLY A 98 2.78 1.26 6.08
CA GLY A 98 1.87 0.16 5.85
C GLY A 98 2.33 -0.79 4.76
N SER A 99 1.44 -1.68 4.33
CA SER A 99 1.74 -2.64 3.28
C SER A 99 0.48 -3.13 2.60
N ASN A 100 0.52 -3.31 1.29
CA ASN A 100 -0.48 -4.13 0.63
C ASN A 100 -0.18 -5.62 0.82
N VAL A 101 -1.24 -6.42 0.77
CA VAL A 101 -1.17 -7.87 0.94
C VAL A 101 -1.91 -8.52 -0.22
N SER A 102 -1.30 -9.53 -0.84
CA SER A 102 -1.96 -10.34 -1.86
C SER A 102 -1.84 -11.83 -1.54
N MET A 103 -2.30 -12.68 -2.47
CA MET A 103 -2.21 -14.13 -2.34
C MET A 103 -0.75 -14.57 -2.05
N PRO A 104 -0.53 -15.54 -1.15
CA PRO A 104 -1.51 -16.33 -0.39
C PRO A 104 -1.96 -15.71 0.95
N ASN A 105 -1.53 -14.49 1.25
CA ASN A 105 -1.49 -13.97 2.63
C ASN A 105 -2.78 -13.27 3.10
N LYS A 106 -3.72 -12.96 2.19
CA LYS A 106 -4.86 -12.06 2.49
C LYS A 106 -5.70 -12.46 3.71
N LYS A 107 -5.85 -13.76 3.96
CA LYS A 107 -6.58 -14.27 5.13
C LYS A 107 -5.65 -14.49 6.33
N GLU A 108 -4.50 -15.10 6.09
CA GLU A 108 -3.55 -15.45 7.15
C GLU A 108 -3.03 -14.22 7.91
N VAL A 109 -2.90 -13.09 7.22
CA VAL A 109 -2.39 -11.84 7.80
C VAL A 109 -3.23 -11.32 8.97
N ILE A 110 -4.53 -11.65 9.01
CA ILE A 110 -5.48 -11.19 10.04
C ILE A 110 -4.99 -11.51 11.45
N LYS A 111 -4.31 -12.65 11.65
CA LYS A 111 -3.79 -13.12 12.94
C LYS A 111 -2.78 -12.16 13.57
N TYR A 112 -2.16 -11.29 12.76
CA TYR A 112 -1.05 -10.43 13.16
C TYR A 112 -1.43 -8.94 13.26
N LEU A 113 -2.72 -8.61 13.08
CA LEU A 113 -3.23 -7.24 13.08
C LEU A 113 -3.99 -6.92 14.37
N ASP A 114 -3.96 -5.65 14.77
CA ASP A 114 -4.59 -5.17 16.00
C ASP A 114 -6.08 -4.84 15.78
N LYS A 115 -6.41 -4.36 14.58
CA LYS A 115 -7.76 -3.93 14.20
C LYS A 115 -8.10 -4.37 12.79
N LEU A 116 -9.40 -4.50 12.54
CA LEU A 116 -9.96 -4.75 11.21
C LEU A 116 -11.09 -3.77 10.93
N SER A 117 -11.14 -3.27 9.70
CA SER A 117 -12.32 -2.58 9.18
C SER A 117 -13.55 -3.51 9.18
N PRO A 118 -14.79 -2.98 9.26
CA PRO A 118 -16.00 -3.78 9.15
C PRO A 118 -16.03 -4.66 7.89
N ALA A 119 -15.58 -4.12 6.75
CA ALA A 119 -15.49 -4.85 5.49
C ALA A 119 -14.51 -6.03 5.59
N SER A 120 -13.32 -5.84 6.19
CA SER A 120 -12.36 -6.93 6.39
C SER A 120 -12.88 -8.03 7.31
N LYS A 121 -13.63 -7.66 8.36
CA LYS A 121 -14.29 -8.64 9.24
C LYS A 121 -15.31 -9.48 8.47
N MET A 122 -16.11 -8.86 7.60
CA MET A 122 -17.13 -9.55 6.80
C MET A 122 -16.54 -10.44 5.71
N CYS A 123 -15.50 -9.96 5.01
CA CYS A 123 -14.88 -10.69 3.90
C CYS A 123 -13.84 -11.73 4.34
N ASP A 124 -13.44 -11.73 5.61
CA ASP A 124 -12.36 -12.58 6.15
C ASP A 124 -11.07 -12.48 5.32
N ALA A 125 -10.76 -11.25 4.89
CA ALA A 125 -9.63 -10.94 4.04
C ALA A 125 -9.14 -9.50 4.25
N VAL A 126 -7.84 -9.30 4.10
CA VAL A 126 -7.14 -8.01 4.15
C VAL A 126 -6.22 -7.92 2.94
N ASN A 127 -6.31 -6.82 2.19
CA ASN A 127 -5.40 -6.51 1.09
C ASN A 127 -4.55 -5.26 1.36
N THR A 128 -4.81 -4.58 2.48
CA THR A 128 -4.18 -3.31 2.86
C THR A 128 -4.01 -3.24 4.37
N ILE A 129 -2.78 -3.01 4.84
CA ILE A 129 -2.42 -2.77 6.22
C ILE A 129 -2.00 -1.31 6.34
N VAL A 130 -2.53 -0.62 7.34
CA VAL A 130 -2.15 0.73 7.72
C VAL A 130 -1.54 0.70 9.12
N ASN A 131 -0.41 1.36 9.31
CA ASN A 131 0.27 1.47 10.60
C ASN A 131 0.13 2.88 11.18
N ASP A 132 -0.64 3.02 12.26
CA ASP A 132 -0.79 4.27 12.99
C ASP A 132 -0.12 4.13 14.37
N ASN A 133 1.12 4.64 14.47
CA ASN A 133 1.91 4.60 15.70
C ASN A 133 2.04 3.19 16.31
N GLY A 134 2.30 2.18 15.47
CA GLY A 134 2.46 0.78 15.86
C GLY A 134 1.16 -0.03 15.89
N VAL A 135 -0.01 0.62 15.77
CA VAL A 135 -1.31 -0.06 15.68
C VAL A 135 -1.61 -0.39 14.23
N LEU A 136 -1.65 -1.69 13.91
CA LEU A 136 -1.90 -2.18 12.55
C LEU A 136 -3.39 -2.43 12.32
N THR A 137 -3.97 -1.67 11.39
CA THR A 137 -5.37 -1.84 10.97
C THR A 137 -5.45 -2.46 9.58
N GLY A 138 -6.21 -3.55 9.46
CA GLY A 138 -6.47 -4.26 8.22
C GLY A 138 -7.73 -3.76 7.48
N TYR A 139 -7.56 -3.53 6.19
CA TYR A 139 -8.61 -3.13 5.26
C TYR A 139 -8.67 -4.08 4.06
N THR A 140 -9.87 -4.24 3.52
CA THR A 140 -10.10 -4.85 2.22
C THR A 140 -10.77 -3.84 1.32
N THR A 141 -10.19 -3.64 0.15
CA THR A 141 -10.72 -2.71 -0.85
C THR A 141 -11.29 -3.42 -2.07
N ASP A 142 -11.30 -4.75 -2.09
CA ASP A 142 -11.68 -5.51 -3.28
C ASP A 142 -13.19 -5.32 -3.59
N GLY A 143 -14.05 -5.34 -2.56
CA GLY A 143 -15.49 -5.11 -2.72
C GLY A 143 -15.84 -3.68 -3.14
N ILE A 144 -15.24 -2.67 -2.49
CA ILE A 144 -15.40 -1.27 -2.89
C ILE A 144 -14.84 -1.06 -4.31
N GLY A 145 -13.70 -1.72 -4.60
CA GLY A 145 -13.02 -1.80 -5.89
C GLY A 145 -13.95 -2.11 -7.04
N PHE A 146 -14.65 -3.22 -6.86
CA PHE A 146 -15.58 -3.75 -7.84
C PHE A 146 -16.79 -2.83 -8.04
N VAL A 147 -17.40 -2.35 -6.95
CA VAL A 147 -18.59 -1.48 -7.02
C VAL A 147 -18.26 -0.15 -7.70
N GLN A 148 -17.11 0.46 -7.42
CA GLN A 148 -16.72 1.71 -8.05
C GLN A 148 -16.43 1.51 -9.55
N ALA A 149 -15.74 0.43 -9.92
CA ALA A 149 -15.46 0.14 -11.33
C ALA A 149 -16.76 0.00 -12.15
N LEU A 150 -17.79 -0.65 -11.59
CA LEU A 150 -19.10 -0.74 -12.23
C LEU A 150 -19.76 0.65 -12.39
N LYS A 151 -19.69 1.50 -11.36
CA LYS A 151 -20.21 2.87 -11.45
C LYS A 151 -19.47 3.72 -12.49
N ASP A 152 -18.15 3.58 -12.58
CA ASP A 152 -17.32 4.31 -13.54
C ASP A 152 -17.67 3.92 -15.00
N GLU A 153 -18.11 2.68 -15.21
CA GLU A 153 -18.66 2.17 -16.47
C GLU A 153 -20.17 2.49 -16.65
N GLY A 154 -20.77 3.29 -15.77
CA GLY A 154 -22.18 3.69 -15.83
C GLY A 154 -23.17 2.57 -15.45
N ILE A 155 -22.72 1.49 -14.83
CA ILE A 155 -23.55 0.36 -14.40
C ILE A 155 -24.09 0.63 -12.98
N GLU A 156 -25.39 0.89 -12.88
CA GLU A 156 -26.06 1.03 -11.58
C GLU A 156 -26.30 -0.34 -10.91
N ILE A 157 -25.73 -0.53 -9.73
CA ILE A 157 -25.98 -1.71 -8.91
C ILE A 157 -27.16 -1.43 -8.00
N ARG A 158 -28.27 -2.16 -8.18
CA ARG A 158 -29.40 -2.16 -7.24
C ARG A 158 -29.21 -3.29 -6.22
N ILE A 159 -29.19 -2.92 -4.94
CA ILE A 159 -29.25 -3.91 -3.86
C ILE A 159 -30.68 -4.46 -3.85
N LYS A 160 -30.85 -5.73 -4.21
CA LYS A 160 -32.06 -6.48 -3.85
C LYS A 160 -31.87 -6.95 -2.42
N LEU A 161 -32.59 -6.32 -1.50
CA LEU A 161 -32.76 -6.78 -0.12
C LEU A 161 -33.70 -7.99 -0.09
#